data_AF-A0A955NUK2-F1
#
_entry.id   AF-A0A955NUK2-F1
#
_cell.length_a   1.000
_cell.length_b   1.000
_cell.length_c   1.000
_cell.angle_alpha   90.00
_cell.angle_beta   90.00
_cell.angle_gamma   90.00
#
_symmetry.space_group_name_H-M   'P 1'
#
loop_
_entity.id
_entity.type
_entity.pdbx_description
1 polymer ?
#
loop_
_entity_poly.entity_id
_entity_poly.type
_entity_poly.pdbx_seq_one_letter_code
_entity_poly.pdbx_strand_id
1 'polypeptide(L)'
;VGACVGMKGSRVQMVVQELKGERIDIIPYSNDRSKFVQNSLKPAEVESVDLNEEDGRATLVVRDDQLSLAIGKGGLNAKLASELTGLEIDIVSVSELEASERETREMLMSLPGADEDLIETLMSGGVFSYEDILDYEVEGLVETLNLDQNTAESLYEASRKFVAGEETPSYLLEEEEKPADIDQKVEGEPEQEPVAEESSEKEEPSEASAEENQETEEPTSVG
;
A
#
# COMPACT_ATOMS: atom_id res chain seq x y z
N VAL A 1 -28.62 -5.34 -3.58
CA VAL A 1 -28.32 -4.03 -2.94
C VAL A 1 -29.53 -3.08 -2.90
N GLY A 2 -30.12 -2.68 -4.03
CA GLY A 2 -31.23 -1.69 -4.04
C GLY A 2 -32.46 -2.07 -3.19
N ALA A 3 -32.78 -3.35 -3.13
CA ALA A 3 -33.82 -3.90 -2.27
C ALA A 3 -33.52 -3.84 -0.76
N CYS A 4 -32.30 -3.50 -0.32
CA CYS A 4 -31.97 -3.23 1.08
C CYS A 4 -31.86 -1.72 1.34
N VAL A 5 -31.32 -0.96 0.36
CA VAL A 5 -31.06 0.48 0.46
C VAL A 5 -32.35 1.32 0.47
N GLY A 6 -33.32 0.98 -0.41
CA GLY A 6 -34.56 1.76 -0.57
C GLY A 6 -34.37 3.02 -1.42
N MET A 7 -35.46 3.77 -1.66
CA MET A 7 -35.39 5.01 -2.44
C MET A 7 -34.41 5.97 -1.77
N LYS A 8 -33.36 6.38 -2.50
CA LYS A 8 -32.29 7.28 -2.03
C LYS A 8 -31.67 6.87 -0.68
N GLY A 9 -31.63 5.58 -0.36
CA GLY A 9 -31.04 5.12 0.91
C GLY A 9 -31.94 5.23 2.14
N SER A 10 -33.21 5.60 1.98
CA SER A 10 -34.15 5.79 3.11
C SER A 10 -34.16 4.65 4.13
N ARG A 11 -34.06 3.39 3.69
CA ARG A 11 -34.12 2.25 4.61
C ARG A 11 -32.83 2.03 5.36
N VAL A 12 -31.68 2.08 4.67
CA VAL A 12 -30.38 1.95 5.35
C VAL A 12 -30.14 3.13 6.29
N GLN A 13 -30.56 4.34 5.91
CA GLN A 13 -30.44 5.53 6.76
C GLN A 13 -31.24 5.41 8.07
N MET A 14 -32.43 4.78 8.05
CA MET A 14 -33.18 4.51 9.28
C MET A 14 -32.42 3.58 10.22
N VAL A 15 -31.75 2.55 9.69
CA VAL A 15 -30.93 1.64 10.51
C VAL A 15 -29.69 2.35 11.06
N VAL A 16 -29.01 3.16 10.23
CA VAL A 16 -27.87 4.00 10.66
C VAL A 16 -28.27 4.92 11.82
N GLN A 17 -29.46 5.53 11.76
CA GLN A 17 -29.96 6.38 12.85
C GLN A 17 -30.19 5.60 14.15
N GLU A 18 -30.75 4.39 14.07
CA GLU A 18 -30.95 3.51 15.22
C GLU A 18 -29.60 3.08 15.84
N LEU A 19 -28.59 2.86 15.00
CA LEU A 19 -27.20 2.59 15.40
C LEU A 19 -26.39 3.85 15.73
N LYS A 20 -27.06 4.95 16.10
CA LYS A 20 -26.42 6.21 16.56
C LYS A 20 -25.42 6.80 15.56
N GLY A 21 -25.65 6.59 14.26
CA GLY A 21 -24.82 7.14 13.19
C GLY A 21 -23.65 6.25 12.74
N GLU A 22 -23.61 4.98 13.15
CA GLU A 22 -22.63 4.03 12.62
C GLU A 22 -22.79 3.87 11.09
N ARG A 23 -21.67 3.93 10.35
CA ARG A 23 -21.69 3.82 8.89
C ARG A 23 -21.90 2.37 8.48
N ILE A 24 -22.83 2.14 7.56
CA ILE A 24 -23.18 0.81 7.04
C ILE A 24 -22.95 0.82 5.53
N ASP A 25 -22.08 -0.09 5.08
CA ASP A 25 -21.86 -0.35 3.67
C ASP A 25 -22.57 -1.64 3.25
N ILE A 26 -23.24 -1.60 2.10
CA ILE A 26 -23.99 -2.74 1.55
C ILE A 26 -23.34 -3.18 0.25
N ILE A 27 -22.66 -4.32 0.30
CA ILE A 27 -21.95 -4.89 -0.85
C ILE A 27 -22.80 -5.98 -1.55
N PRO A 28 -22.59 -6.22 -2.84
CA PRO A 28 -23.17 -7.38 -3.51
C PRO A 28 -22.45 -8.66 -3.08
N TYR A 29 -23.21 -9.63 -2.58
CA TYR A 29 -22.70 -10.98 -2.34
C TYR A 29 -22.46 -11.71 -3.67
N SER A 30 -21.45 -12.58 -3.69
CA SER A 30 -21.19 -13.51 -4.80
C SER A 30 -20.84 -14.90 -4.26
N ASN A 31 -21.24 -15.94 -5.00
CA ASN A 31 -20.79 -17.31 -4.71
C ASN A 31 -19.35 -17.55 -5.22
N ASP A 32 -18.90 -16.73 -6.17
CA ASP A 32 -17.51 -16.72 -6.61
C ASP A 32 -16.68 -16.05 -5.53
N ARG A 33 -15.71 -16.79 -4.96
CA ARG A 33 -14.92 -16.36 -3.81
C ARG A 33 -14.08 -15.12 -4.13
N SER A 34 -13.33 -15.14 -5.23
CA SER A 34 -12.50 -14.01 -5.66
C SER A 34 -13.35 -12.75 -5.86
N LYS A 35 -14.52 -12.89 -6.50
CA LYS A 35 -15.46 -11.78 -6.67
C LYS A 35 -16.08 -11.31 -5.36
N PHE A 36 -16.35 -12.21 -4.41
CA PHE A 36 -16.87 -11.83 -3.10
C PHE A 36 -15.85 -11.05 -2.29
N VAL A 37 -14.59 -11.50 -2.29
CA VAL A 37 -13.45 -10.80 -1.66
C VAL A 37 -13.24 -9.43 -2.31
N GLN A 38 -13.25 -9.35 -3.64
CA GLN A 38 -13.18 -8.07 -4.37
C GLN A 38 -14.28 -7.09 -3.92
N ASN A 39 -15.52 -7.58 -3.79
CA ASN A 39 -16.65 -6.74 -3.38
C ASN A 39 -16.56 -6.29 -1.92
N SER A 40 -15.81 -6.99 -1.07
CA SER A 40 -15.66 -6.68 0.35
C SER A 40 -14.84 -5.41 0.62
N LEU A 41 -13.98 -5.01 -0.33
CA LEU A 41 -13.19 -3.77 -0.22
C LEU A 41 -13.90 -2.52 -0.76
N LYS A 42 -15.15 -2.63 -1.24
CA LYS A 42 -15.90 -1.45 -1.68
C LYS A 42 -15.95 -0.40 -0.55
N PRO A 43 -15.68 0.88 -0.85
CA PRO A 43 -15.74 1.52 -2.18
C PRO A 43 -14.46 1.46 -3.01
N ALA A 44 -13.35 0.92 -2.51
CA ALA A 44 -12.10 0.86 -3.26
C ALA A 44 -12.24 -0.05 -4.51
N GLU A 45 -11.58 0.37 -5.58
CA GLU A 45 -11.46 -0.44 -6.80
C GLU A 45 -10.22 -1.33 -6.73
N VAL A 46 -10.44 -2.62 -6.99
CA VAL A 46 -9.42 -3.66 -6.94
C VAL A 46 -9.12 -4.12 -8.35
N GLU A 47 -7.84 -4.14 -8.72
CA GLU A 47 -7.34 -4.53 -10.05
C GLU A 47 -7.27 -6.05 -10.17
N SER A 48 -6.68 -6.73 -9.19
CA SER A 48 -6.60 -8.19 -9.15
C SER A 48 -6.76 -8.74 -7.73
N VAL A 49 -7.14 -10.02 -7.66
CA VAL A 49 -7.26 -10.77 -6.41
C VAL A 49 -6.51 -12.08 -6.61
N ASP A 50 -5.46 -12.27 -5.82
CA ASP A 50 -4.81 -13.55 -5.65
C ASP A 50 -5.37 -14.22 -4.39
N LEU A 51 -5.86 -15.44 -4.53
CA LEU A 51 -6.58 -16.13 -3.46
C LEU A 51 -5.88 -17.46 -3.18
N ASN A 52 -5.31 -17.56 -1.99
CA ASN A 52 -4.76 -18.80 -1.47
C ASN A 52 -5.75 -19.40 -0.45
N GLU A 53 -6.55 -20.36 -0.91
CA GLU A 53 -7.56 -21.01 -0.08
C GLU A 53 -6.95 -21.96 0.96
N GLU A 54 -5.74 -22.48 0.73
CA GLU A 54 -5.06 -23.41 1.65
C GLU A 54 -4.55 -22.67 2.90
N ASP A 55 -3.96 -21.49 2.70
CA ASP A 55 -3.47 -20.64 3.78
C ASP A 55 -4.54 -19.70 4.36
N GLY A 56 -5.72 -19.66 3.73
CA GLY A 56 -6.83 -18.79 4.17
C GLY A 56 -6.51 -17.31 4.00
N ARG A 57 -5.72 -16.95 2.98
CA ARG A 57 -5.24 -15.60 2.70
C ARG A 57 -5.69 -15.12 1.33
N ALA A 58 -5.96 -13.83 1.19
CA ALA A 58 -6.19 -13.18 -0.10
C ALA A 58 -5.36 -11.91 -0.20
N THR A 59 -4.60 -11.80 -1.29
CA THR A 59 -3.81 -10.63 -1.63
C THR A 59 -4.56 -9.85 -2.71
N LEU A 60 -4.85 -8.59 -2.43
CA LEU A 60 -5.59 -7.71 -3.33
C LEU A 60 -4.67 -6.61 -3.84
N VAL A 61 -4.56 -6.52 -5.16
CA VAL A 61 -3.78 -5.46 -5.81
C VAL A 61 -4.71 -4.31 -6.15
N VAL A 62 -4.32 -3.11 -5.72
CA VAL A 62 -5.05 -1.87 -5.98
C VAL A 62 -4.14 -0.84 -6.59
N ARG A 63 -4.70 0.16 -7.27
CA ARG A 63 -3.91 1.31 -7.71
C ARG A 63 -3.44 2.12 -6.50
N ASP A 64 -2.34 2.86 -6.64
CA ASP A 64 -1.76 3.65 -5.56
C ASP A 64 -2.74 4.69 -4.98
N ASP A 65 -3.59 5.27 -5.81
CA ASP A 65 -4.64 6.22 -5.39
C ASP A 65 -5.77 5.56 -4.57
N GLN A 66 -5.93 4.24 -4.72
CA GLN A 66 -6.95 3.44 -4.02
C GLN A 66 -6.42 2.79 -2.74
N LEU A 67 -5.09 2.69 -2.54
CA LEU A 67 -4.49 1.99 -1.40
C LEU A 67 -5.01 2.48 -0.04
N SER A 68 -5.01 3.80 0.16
CA SER A 68 -5.49 4.41 1.40
C SER A 68 -6.99 4.13 1.65
N LEU A 69 -7.79 4.12 0.59
CA LEU A 69 -9.22 3.83 0.67
C LEU A 69 -9.47 2.34 0.97
N ALA A 70 -8.71 1.45 0.34
CA ALA A 70 -8.78 0.01 0.49
C ALA A 70 -8.41 -0.42 1.92
N ILE A 71 -7.34 0.14 2.49
CA ILE A 71 -6.94 -0.09 3.88
C ILE A 71 -7.94 0.55 4.84
N GLY A 72 -8.36 1.78 4.55
CA GLY A 72 -9.26 2.56 5.38
C GLY A 72 -8.58 3.15 6.63
N LYS A 73 -9.29 4.04 7.34
CA LYS A 73 -8.75 4.73 8.52
C LYS A 73 -8.38 3.72 9.61
N GLY A 74 -7.10 3.62 9.93
CA GLY A 74 -6.59 2.67 10.93
C GLY A 74 -6.75 1.20 10.52
N GLY A 75 -6.80 0.91 9.21
CA GLY A 75 -6.97 -0.47 8.71
C GLY A 75 -8.39 -1.03 8.85
N LEU A 76 -9.36 -0.19 9.21
CA LEU A 76 -10.72 -0.66 9.51
C LEU A 76 -11.38 -1.35 8.32
N ASN A 77 -11.16 -0.88 7.09
CA ASN A 77 -11.81 -1.45 5.91
C ASN A 77 -11.26 -2.85 5.60
N ALA A 78 -9.92 -2.99 5.57
CA ALA A 78 -9.26 -4.28 5.44
C ALA A 78 -9.68 -5.27 6.56
N LYS A 79 -9.78 -4.78 7.80
CA LYS A 79 -10.22 -5.59 8.94
C LYS A 79 -11.67 -6.09 8.79
N LEU A 80 -12.59 -5.21 8.43
CA LEU A 80 -14.00 -5.59 8.21
C LEU A 80 -14.14 -6.55 7.03
N ALA A 81 -13.37 -6.36 5.96
CA ALA A 81 -13.30 -7.28 4.83
C ALA A 81 -12.79 -8.66 5.24
N SER A 82 -11.76 -8.72 6.08
CA SER A 82 -11.23 -9.97 6.64
C SER A 82 -12.27 -10.69 7.51
N GLU A 83 -12.92 -9.97 8.43
CA GLU A 83 -13.99 -10.54 9.26
C GLU A 83 -15.19 -11.03 8.43
N LEU A 84 -15.56 -10.30 7.37
CA LEU A 84 -16.69 -10.64 6.50
C LEU A 84 -16.40 -11.86 5.60
N THR A 85 -15.17 -11.99 5.11
CA THR A 85 -14.76 -13.06 4.19
C THR A 85 -14.25 -14.30 4.92
N GLY A 86 -13.80 -14.13 6.17
CA GLY A 86 -13.12 -15.16 6.95
C GLY A 86 -11.72 -15.48 6.43
N LEU A 87 -11.10 -14.56 5.69
CA LEU A 87 -9.75 -14.69 5.13
C LEU A 87 -8.86 -13.59 5.69
N GLU A 88 -7.56 -13.84 5.79
CA GLU A 88 -6.58 -12.77 5.99
C GLU A 88 -6.47 -11.94 4.71
N ILE A 89 -6.62 -10.63 4.83
CA ILE A 89 -6.66 -9.71 3.68
C ILE A 89 -5.40 -8.86 3.66
N ASP A 90 -4.56 -9.10 2.66
CA ASP A 90 -3.41 -8.25 2.35
C ASP A 90 -3.74 -7.35 1.15
N ILE A 91 -3.31 -6.10 1.22
CA ILE A 91 -3.59 -5.10 0.19
C ILE A 91 -2.26 -4.48 -0.20
N VAL A 92 -1.89 -4.62 -1.47
CA VAL A 92 -0.65 -4.08 -2.04
C VAL A 92 -0.99 -3.14 -3.19
N SER A 93 -0.18 -2.10 -3.39
CA SER A 93 -0.35 -1.26 -4.58
C SER A 93 0.33 -1.89 -5.80
N VAL A 94 -0.08 -1.46 -6.99
CA VAL A 94 0.60 -1.85 -8.24
C VAL A 94 2.08 -1.48 -8.20
N SER A 95 2.43 -0.27 -7.73
CA SER A 95 3.83 0.16 -7.67
C SER A 95 4.66 -0.65 -6.66
N GLU A 96 4.06 -1.06 -5.54
CA GLU A 96 4.69 -1.92 -4.54
C GLU A 96 4.92 -3.33 -5.08
N LEU A 97 3.94 -3.89 -5.79
CA LEU A 97 4.08 -5.18 -6.46
C LEU A 97 5.20 -5.14 -7.52
N GLU A 98 5.18 -4.15 -8.40
CA GLU A 98 6.23 -3.97 -9.41
C GLU A 98 7.61 -3.74 -8.77
N ALA A 99 7.67 -3.12 -7.59
CA ALA A 99 8.91 -2.95 -6.86
C ALA A 99 9.44 -4.28 -6.31
N SER A 100 8.58 -5.06 -5.66
CA SER A 100 8.91 -6.39 -5.16
C SER A 100 9.34 -7.34 -6.28
N GLU A 101 8.66 -7.32 -7.43
CA GLU A 101 9.04 -8.13 -8.60
C GLU A 101 10.42 -7.75 -9.16
N ARG A 102 10.75 -6.45 -9.14
CA ARG A 102 12.06 -5.97 -9.59
C ARG A 102 13.16 -6.38 -8.63
N GLU A 103 12.95 -6.20 -7.32
CA GLU A 103 13.91 -6.62 -6.29
C GLU A 103 14.15 -8.13 -6.35
N THR A 104 13.09 -8.91 -6.54
CA THR A 104 13.18 -10.36 -6.74
C THR A 104 13.98 -10.71 -7.99
N ARG A 105 13.73 -10.04 -9.11
CA ARG A 105 14.48 -10.24 -10.35
C ARG A 105 15.97 -9.90 -10.18
N GLU A 106 16.28 -8.78 -9.54
CA GLU A 106 17.67 -8.37 -9.25
C GLU A 106 18.38 -9.39 -8.33
N MET A 107 17.67 -9.90 -7.33
CA MET A 107 18.16 -10.98 -6.47
C MET A 107 18.51 -12.23 -7.29
N LEU A 108 17.56 -12.73 -8.08
CA LEU A 108 17.74 -13.95 -8.88
C LEU A 108 18.83 -13.78 -9.96
N MET A 109 19.01 -12.57 -10.52
CA MET A 109 20.12 -12.26 -11.44
C MET A 109 21.51 -12.48 -10.82
N SER A 110 21.64 -12.47 -9.50
CA SER A 110 22.93 -12.74 -8.85
C SER A 110 23.29 -14.21 -8.73
N LEU A 111 22.35 -15.11 -9.06
CA LEU A 111 22.61 -16.54 -9.09
C LEU A 111 23.50 -16.90 -10.28
N PRO A 112 24.37 -17.91 -10.13
CA PRO A 112 25.29 -18.30 -11.19
C PRO A 112 24.53 -18.85 -12.39
N GLY A 113 24.79 -18.28 -13.57
CA GLY A 113 24.15 -18.71 -14.81
C GLY A 113 22.73 -18.18 -14.99
N ALA A 114 22.28 -17.26 -14.14
CA ALA A 114 21.02 -16.55 -14.33
C ALA A 114 21.04 -15.67 -15.59
N ASP A 115 20.04 -15.87 -16.44
CA ASP A 115 19.68 -14.98 -17.54
C ASP A 115 18.17 -14.67 -17.48
N GLU A 116 17.68 -13.78 -18.35
CA GLU A 116 16.29 -13.33 -18.30
C GLU A 116 15.30 -14.48 -18.52
N ASP A 117 15.64 -15.45 -19.39
CA ASP A 117 14.77 -16.58 -19.70
C ASP A 117 14.66 -17.54 -18.49
N LEU A 118 15.78 -17.77 -17.81
CA LEU A 118 15.81 -18.57 -16.58
C LEU A 118 15.04 -17.89 -15.45
N ILE A 119 15.19 -16.58 -15.27
CA ILE A 119 14.48 -15.86 -14.22
C ILE A 119 12.98 -15.85 -14.44
N GLU A 120 12.53 -15.63 -15.68
CA GLU A 120 11.11 -15.71 -16.00
C GLU A 120 10.55 -17.12 -15.72
N THR A 121 11.34 -18.16 -16.01
CA THR A 121 10.98 -19.56 -15.69
C THR A 121 10.88 -19.78 -14.19
N LEU A 122 11.82 -19.23 -13.40
CA LEU A 122 11.82 -19.33 -11.94
C LEU A 122 10.63 -18.57 -11.33
N MET A 123 10.42 -17.30 -11.69
CA MET A 123 9.33 -16.47 -11.15
C MET A 123 7.95 -17.01 -11.54
N SER A 124 7.76 -17.44 -12.79
CA SER A 124 6.51 -18.10 -13.21
C SER A 124 6.30 -19.47 -12.54
N GLY A 125 7.39 -20.10 -12.13
CA GLY A 125 7.42 -21.30 -11.29
C GLY A 125 7.14 -21.05 -9.81
N GLY A 126 6.93 -19.80 -9.39
CA GLY A 126 6.68 -19.46 -7.99
C GLY A 126 7.94 -19.33 -7.13
N VAL A 127 9.11 -19.17 -7.74
CA VAL A 127 10.37 -18.92 -7.04
C VAL A 127 10.56 -17.41 -6.89
N PHE A 128 10.44 -16.91 -5.67
CA PHE A 128 10.59 -15.49 -5.33
C PHE A 128 11.68 -15.22 -4.29
N SER A 129 12.35 -16.27 -3.79
CA SER A 129 13.41 -16.20 -2.80
C SER A 129 14.43 -17.34 -2.97
N TYR A 130 15.56 -17.25 -2.28
CA TYR A 130 16.52 -18.35 -2.22
C TYR A 130 15.96 -19.55 -1.47
N GLU A 131 15.15 -19.30 -0.45
CA GLU A 131 14.45 -20.32 0.31
C GLU A 131 13.52 -21.15 -0.59
N ASP A 132 12.79 -20.52 -1.52
CA ASP A 132 11.95 -21.25 -2.47
C ASP A 132 12.78 -22.24 -3.32
N ILE A 133 13.97 -21.82 -3.77
CA ILE A 133 14.89 -22.70 -4.51
C ILE A 133 15.32 -23.91 -3.66
N LEU A 134 15.55 -23.68 -2.37
CA LEU A 134 15.94 -24.75 -1.44
C LEU A 134 14.77 -25.70 -1.15
N ASP A 135 13.55 -25.17 -1.05
CA ASP A 135 12.32 -25.94 -0.81
C ASP A 135 11.92 -26.77 -2.03
N TYR A 136 12.18 -26.29 -3.24
CA TYR A 136 12.03 -27.07 -4.48
C TYR A 136 13.02 -28.25 -4.56
N GLU A 137 14.19 -28.12 -3.93
CA GLU A 137 15.34 -29.00 -4.09
C GLU A 137 15.78 -29.16 -5.57
N VAL A 138 16.92 -29.81 -5.80
CA VAL A 138 17.41 -30.03 -7.18
C VAL A 138 16.41 -30.83 -8.01
N GLU A 139 15.73 -31.81 -7.42
CA GLU A 139 14.74 -32.67 -8.09
C GLU A 139 13.54 -31.85 -8.58
N GLY A 140 12.96 -30.99 -7.73
CA GLY A 140 11.80 -30.18 -8.09
C GLY A 140 12.11 -29.14 -9.17
N LEU A 141 13.31 -28.55 -9.15
CA LEU A 141 13.77 -27.62 -10.19
C LEU A 141 13.87 -28.31 -11.57
N VAL A 142 14.35 -29.55 -11.61
CA VAL A 142 14.48 -30.31 -12.86
C VAL A 142 13.11 -30.81 -13.35
N GLU A 143 12.30 -31.38 -12.46
CA GLU A 143 11.04 -32.04 -12.86
C GLU A 143 9.89 -31.05 -13.07
N THR A 144 9.77 -30.04 -12.21
CA THR A 144 8.64 -29.10 -12.22
C THR A 144 8.93 -27.91 -13.12
N LEU A 145 10.14 -27.34 -13.01
CA LEU A 145 10.53 -26.15 -13.77
C LEU A 145 11.28 -26.49 -15.07
N ASN A 146 11.48 -27.78 -15.37
CA ASN A 146 12.18 -28.28 -16.56
C ASN A 146 13.61 -27.71 -16.73
N LEU A 147 14.31 -27.45 -15.62
CA LEU A 147 15.70 -27.00 -15.67
C LEU A 147 16.64 -28.18 -15.95
N ASP A 148 17.79 -27.90 -16.57
CA ASP A 148 18.83 -28.91 -16.70
C ASP A 148 19.51 -29.18 -15.35
N GLN A 149 19.99 -30.41 -15.17
CA GLN A 149 20.58 -30.89 -13.93
C GLN A 149 21.71 -29.97 -13.42
N ASN A 150 22.58 -29.48 -14.31
CA ASN A 150 23.74 -28.70 -13.88
C ASN A 150 23.31 -27.31 -13.41
N THR A 151 22.36 -26.69 -14.10
CA THR A 151 21.78 -25.40 -13.69
C THR A 151 21.08 -25.56 -12.34
N ALA A 152 20.21 -26.56 -12.18
CA ALA A 152 19.52 -26.82 -10.91
C ALA A 152 20.49 -27.03 -9.73
N GLU A 153 21.55 -27.82 -9.91
CA GLU A 153 22.59 -28.02 -8.89
C GLU A 153 23.32 -26.72 -8.55
N SER A 154 23.66 -25.91 -9.56
CA SER A 154 24.38 -24.65 -9.39
C SER A 154 23.54 -23.61 -8.64
N LEU A 155 22.24 -23.50 -8.99
CA LEU A 155 21.30 -22.62 -8.30
C LEU A 155 21.13 -23.05 -6.84
N TYR A 156 20.92 -24.34 -6.58
CA TYR A 156 20.73 -24.87 -5.23
C TYR A 156 21.96 -24.63 -4.34
N GLU A 157 23.17 -24.89 -4.87
CA GLU A 157 24.41 -24.66 -4.11
C GLU A 157 24.62 -23.17 -3.80
N ALA A 158 24.37 -22.28 -4.76
CA ALA A 158 24.50 -20.84 -4.56
C ALA A 158 23.48 -20.30 -3.55
N SER A 159 22.18 -20.64 -3.71
CA SER A 159 21.12 -20.27 -2.76
C SER A 159 21.45 -20.72 -1.34
N ARG A 160 21.97 -21.94 -1.18
CA ARG A 160 22.39 -22.46 0.14
C ARG A 160 23.49 -21.59 0.77
N LYS A 161 24.50 -21.17 -0.01
CA LYS A 161 25.59 -20.33 0.49
C LYS A 161 25.11 -18.92 0.86
N PHE A 162 24.22 -18.34 0.07
CA PHE A 162 23.64 -17.03 0.35
C PHE A 162 22.79 -17.04 1.63
N VAL A 163 21.90 -18.03 1.79
CA VAL A 163 21.07 -18.19 2.99
C VAL A 163 21.93 -18.48 4.23
N ALA A 164 23.02 -19.25 4.08
CA ALA A 164 23.97 -19.51 5.16
C ALA A 164 24.87 -18.32 5.51
N GLY A 165 24.84 -17.23 4.71
CA GLY A 165 25.72 -16.07 4.84
C GLY A 165 27.20 -16.37 4.55
N GLU A 166 27.48 -17.47 3.82
CA GLU A 166 28.83 -17.85 3.40
C GLU A 166 29.32 -17.02 2.21
N GLU A 167 28.38 -16.57 1.37
CA GLU A 167 28.62 -15.66 0.25
C GLU A 167 27.60 -14.52 0.29
N THR A 168 28.03 -13.33 -0.12
CA THR A 168 27.17 -12.16 -0.26
C THR A 168 26.75 -12.04 -1.73
N PRO A 169 25.45 -12.03 -2.03
CA PRO A 169 24.97 -11.78 -3.38
C PRO A 169 25.49 -10.46 -3.95
N SER A 170 25.80 -10.43 -5.25
CA SER A 170 26.43 -9.27 -5.89
C SER A 170 25.59 -8.00 -5.82
N TYR A 171 24.26 -8.10 -5.91
CA TYR A 171 23.36 -6.93 -5.87
C TYR A 171 23.40 -6.20 -4.52
N LEU A 172 23.68 -6.90 -3.42
CA LEU A 172 23.84 -6.26 -2.10
C LEU A 172 25.15 -5.46 -2.00
N LEU A 173 26.16 -5.79 -2.82
CA LEU A 173 27.43 -5.07 -2.86
C LEU A 173 27.33 -3.78 -3.69
N GLU A 174 26.40 -3.71 -4.64
CA GLU A 174 26.20 -2.55 -5.52
C GLU A 174 25.45 -1.39 -4.82
N GLU A 175 24.63 -1.67 -3.80
CA GLU A 175 23.94 -0.62 -3.04
C GLU A 175 24.86 0.21 -2.13
N GLU A 176 25.97 -0.37 -1.64
CA GLU A 176 26.94 0.36 -0.81
C GLU A 176 27.81 1.35 -1.61
N GLU A 177 27.88 1.23 -2.95
CA GLU A 177 28.70 2.08 -3.82
C GLU A 177 27.98 3.31 -4.40
N LYS A 178 26.67 3.49 -4.16
CA LYS A 178 25.97 4.72 -4.58
C LYS A 178 26.54 5.90 -3.77
N PRO A 179 27.23 6.89 -4.39
CA PRO A 179 27.73 8.03 -3.64
C PRO A 179 26.54 8.76 -3.03
N ALA A 180 26.57 8.96 -1.71
CA ALA A 180 25.65 9.84 -1.02
C ALA A 180 25.68 11.19 -1.75
N ASP A 181 24.59 11.56 -2.41
CA ASP A 181 24.46 12.88 -3.03
C ASP A 181 24.58 13.93 -1.91
N ILE A 182 25.74 14.58 -1.85
CA ILE A 182 26.02 15.67 -0.93
C ILE A 182 25.20 16.86 -1.42
N ASP A 183 24.03 17.01 -0.80
CA ASP A 183 23.33 18.26 -0.48
C ASP A 183 24.00 19.53 -1.05
N GLN A 184 23.63 19.92 -2.27
CA GLN A 184 23.84 21.31 -2.72
C GLN A 184 22.80 22.19 -2.04
N LYS A 185 23.17 22.60 -0.82
CA LYS A 185 22.55 23.67 -0.05
C LYS A 185 22.37 24.91 -0.93
N VAL A 186 21.11 25.20 -1.24
CA VAL A 186 20.64 26.48 -1.74
C VAL A 186 20.97 27.53 -0.67
N GLU A 187 21.79 28.53 -1.03
CA GLU A 187 21.97 29.74 -0.25
C GLU A 187 20.62 30.48 -0.12
N GLY A 188 20.21 30.70 1.12
CA GLY A 188 19.04 31.49 1.48
C GLY A 188 19.01 31.65 2.99
N GLU A 189 19.62 32.73 3.48
CA GLU A 189 19.64 33.19 4.87
C GLU A 189 18.24 33.08 5.52
N PRO A 190 18.17 32.73 6.82
CA PRO A 190 18.18 33.80 7.82
C PRO A 190 18.76 33.38 9.18
N GLU A 191 19.67 34.18 9.74
CA GLU A 191 19.86 34.21 11.20
C GLU A 191 19.97 35.66 11.67
N GLN A 192 18.86 36.14 12.24
CA GLN A 192 18.90 37.21 13.23
C GLN A 192 19.12 36.57 14.60
N GLU A 193 20.16 37.00 15.31
CA GLU A 193 20.21 36.93 16.77
C GLU A 193 20.23 38.33 17.38
N PRO A 194 19.72 38.49 18.61
CA PRO A 194 19.26 39.77 19.14
C PRO A 194 20.38 40.54 19.84
N VAL A 195 20.35 41.87 19.72
CA VAL A 195 21.11 42.76 20.61
C VAL A 195 20.11 43.52 21.49
N ALA A 196 20.34 43.40 22.79
CA ALA A 196 19.56 44.05 23.84
C ALA A 196 20.01 45.51 24.10
N GLU A 197 19.10 46.22 24.76
CA GLU A 197 19.26 47.39 25.65
C GLU A 197 18.88 48.81 25.17
N GLU A 198 17.93 49.36 25.95
CA GLU A 198 17.70 50.76 26.35
C GLU A 198 17.22 51.73 25.25
N SER A 199 16.20 52.56 25.43
CA SER A 199 15.60 53.16 26.64
C SER A 199 14.41 54.06 26.21
N SER A 200 13.54 54.40 27.16
CA SER A 200 12.59 55.55 27.17
C SER A 200 11.47 55.52 26.11
N GLU A 201 10.23 55.96 26.32
CA GLU A 201 9.52 56.64 27.40
C GLU A 201 8.00 56.52 27.04
N LYS A 202 7.12 56.50 28.05
CA LYS A 202 5.73 57.04 28.10
C LYS A 202 4.84 56.93 26.84
N GLU A 203 3.61 56.41 26.90
CA GLU A 203 2.44 56.97 27.61
C GLU A 203 1.23 56.01 27.42
N GLU A 204 0.45 55.77 28.47
CA GLU A 204 -0.97 55.31 28.38
C GLU A 204 -1.89 56.57 28.26
N PRO A 205 -3.23 56.43 28.20
CA PRO A 205 -4.08 55.72 27.24
C PRO A 205 -5.13 56.68 26.61
N SER A 206 -5.90 56.25 25.61
CA SER A 206 -7.21 56.89 25.36
C SER A 206 -8.26 55.91 24.87
N GLU A 207 -9.28 55.73 25.70
CA GLU A 207 -10.61 55.21 25.38
C GLU A 207 -11.33 56.07 24.33
N ALA A 208 -12.27 55.47 23.60
CA ALA A 208 -13.61 55.99 23.20
C ALA A 208 -14.09 55.27 21.91
N SER A 209 -15.06 54.35 22.00
CA SER A 209 -16.48 54.52 21.64
C SER A 209 -16.73 54.66 20.12
N ALA A 210 -17.31 53.65 19.45
CA ALA A 210 -18.76 53.47 19.24
C ALA A 210 -19.37 54.42 18.18
N GLU A 211 -19.96 53.84 17.13
CA GLU A 211 -21.11 54.26 16.30
C GLU A 211 -21.03 53.49 14.96
N GLU A 212 -21.92 52.55 14.66
CA GLU A 212 -23.31 52.70 14.17
C GLU A 212 -23.41 53.08 12.68
N ASN A 213 -23.98 52.16 11.89
CA ASN A 213 -24.88 52.40 10.75
C ASN A 213 -25.43 51.03 10.29
N GLN A 214 -26.67 50.64 10.63
CA GLN A 214 -27.96 51.01 9.99
C GLN A 214 -28.00 50.66 8.50
N GLU A 215 -28.74 49.58 8.16
CA GLU A 215 -30.10 49.57 7.55
C GLU A 215 -30.04 49.70 6.02
N THR A 216 -30.54 48.74 5.25
CA THR A 216 -31.96 48.61 4.84
C THR A 216 -32.08 47.29 4.02
N GLU A 217 -33.01 46.38 4.31
CA GLU A 217 -34.40 46.28 3.78
C GLU A 217 -34.48 46.30 2.23
N GLU A 218 -35.20 45.46 1.48
CA GLU A 218 -36.08 44.30 1.71
C GLU A 218 -36.41 43.72 0.28
N PRO A 219 -37.47 42.90 -0.02
CA PRO A 219 -37.35 41.64 -0.76
C PRO A 219 -37.95 41.69 -2.18
N THR A 220 -37.85 40.59 -2.94
CA THR A 220 -38.81 40.34 -4.03
C THR A 220 -39.07 38.85 -4.23
N SER A 221 -40.32 38.45 -3.95
CA SER A 221 -40.93 37.22 -4.46
C SER A 221 -41.55 37.47 -5.83
N VAL A 222 -41.31 36.58 -6.80
CA VAL A 222 -42.20 36.22 -7.92
C VAL A 222 -41.65 34.86 -8.41
N GLY A 223 -42.38 33.79 -8.70
CA GLY A 223 -43.80 33.44 -8.76
C GLY A 223 -43.86 31.98 -9.24
#